data_AF-A0A3L7NSP1-F1
#
_entry.id   AF-A0A3L7NSP1-F1
#
_cell.length_a   1.000
_cell.length_b   1.000
_cell.length_c   1.000
_cell.angle_alpha   90.00
_cell.angle_beta   90.00
_cell.angle_gamma   90.00
#
_symmetry.space_group_name_H-M   'P 1'
#
loop_
_entity.id
_entity.type
_entity.pdbx_description
1 polymer ?
#
loop_
_entity_poly.entity_id
_entity_poly.type
_entity_poly.pdbx_seq_one_letter_code
_entity_poly.pdbx_strand_id
1 'polypeptide(L)' 'MPTVCFADGTSRDFPQARRVADIAAGFTGGGKKKTAPIAALLNGKTVGLDAPFPEEGQPRVEWLFSGD' A
#
# COMPACT_ATOMS: atom_id res chain seq x y z
N MET A 1 5.21 -14.93 0.47
CA MET A 1 5.68 -13.68 -0.16
C MET A 1 4.47 -12.97 -0.71
N PRO A 2 3.97 -11.91 -0.07
CA PRO A 2 2.83 -11.17 -0.60
C PRO A 2 3.29 -10.35 -1.81
N THR A 3 2.68 -10.64 -2.96
CA THR A 3 2.83 -9.83 -4.17
C THR A 3 1.72 -8.80 -4.17
N VAL A 4 2.09 -7.53 -4.13
CA VAL A 4 1.15 -6.42 -3.98
C VAL A 4 0.89 -5.79 -5.33
N CYS A 5 -0.38 -5.82 -5.75
CA CYS A 5 -0.81 -5.21 -6.99
C CYS A 5 -1.28 -3.79 -6.72
N PHE A 6 -0.60 -2.79 -7.25
CA PHE A 6 -1.00 -1.40 -7.12
C PHE A 6 -2.12 -1.03 -8.10
N ALA A 7 -2.85 0.04 -7.79
CA ALA A 7 -3.86 0.63 -8.68
C ALA A 7 -3.33 0.94 -10.09
N ASP A 8 -2.05 1.29 -10.19
CA ASP A 8 -1.31 1.57 -11.43
C ASP A 8 -1.06 0.32 -12.31
N GLY A 9 -1.53 -0.86 -11.87
CA GLY A 9 -1.30 -2.15 -12.54
C GLY A 9 0.09 -2.73 -12.28
N THR A 10 0.96 -2.01 -11.55
CA THR A 10 2.28 -2.50 -11.15
C THR A 10 2.15 -3.49 -10.01
N SER A 11 2.81 -4.65 -10.11
CA SER A 11 2.94 -5.60 -9.02
C SER A 11 4.33 -5.52 -8.41
N ARG A 12 4.43 -5.53 -7.08
CA ARG A 12 5.72 -5.46 -6.38
C ARG A 12 5.70 -6.38 -5.17
N ASP A 13 6.80 -7.10 -4.97
CA ASP A 13 6.93 -8.05 -3.86
C ASP A 13 7.40 -7.33 -2.60
N PHE A 14 6.68 -7.53 -1.51
CA PHE A 14 7.04 -6.99 -0.20
C PHE A 14 7.22 -8.12 0.82
N PRO A 15 8.35 -8.84 0.78
CA PRO A 15 8.59 -10.00 1.64
C PRO A 15 8.64 -9.67 3.14
N GLN A 16 8.85 -8.40 3.51
CA GLN A 16 8.94 -7.94 4.90
C GLN A 16 7.79 -7.02 5.33
N ALA A 17 6.86 -6.67 4.44
CA ALA A 17 5.78 -5.77 4.80
C ALA A 17 4.77 -6.47 5.70
N ARG A 18 4.74 -6.06 6.96
CA ARG A 18 3.73 -6.52 7.94
C ARG A 18 2.51 -5.61 8.02
N ARG A 19 2.66 -4.35 7.63
CA ARG A 19 1.61 -3.33 7.69
C ARG A 19 1.55 -2.56 6.40
N VAL A 20 0.39 -1.99 6.12
CA VAL A 20 0.17 -1.10 4.99
C VAL A 20 1.14 0.11 5.04
N ALA A 21 1.45 0.61 6.23
CA ALA A 21 2.42 1.68 6.45
C ALA A 21 3.83 1.37 5.90
N ASP A 22 4.24 0.11 5.97
CA ASP A 22 5.56 -0.35 5.50
C ASP A 22 5.66 -0.22 3.97
N ILE A 23 4.57 -0.59 3.29
CA ILE A 23 4.43 -0.45 1.84
C ILE A 23 4.32 1.03 1.44
N ALA A 24 3.61 1.85 2.23
CA ALA A 24 3.50 3.29 2.01
C ALA A 24 4.87 3.99 2.13
N ALA A 25 5.69 3.59 3.10
CA ALA A 25 7.05 4.09 3.26
C ALA A 25 7.93 3.72 2.06
N GLY A 26 7.82 2.47 1.57
CA GLY A 26 8.51 2.03 0.35
C GLY A 26 8.02 2.72 -0.93
N PHE A 27 6.74 3.09 -0.99
CA PHE A 27 6.14 3.82 -2.11
C PHE A 27 6.59 5.29 -2.16
N THR A 28 6.71 5.95 -1.01
CA THR A 28 7.07 7.38 -0.90
C THR A 28 8.58 7.65 -1.07
N GLY A 29 9.43 6.63 -1.01
CA GLY A 29 10.89 6.76 -1.14
C GLY A 29 11.42 7.22 -2.51
N GLY A 30 10.58 7.36 -3.54
CA GLY A 30 11.02 7.66 -4.92
C GLY A 30 10.88 9.11 -5.39
N GLY A 31 10.17 9.98 -4.68
CA GLY A 31 9.85 11.30 -5.24
C GLY A 31 9.52 12.34 -4.19
N LYS A 32 10.35 13.38 -4.11
CA LYS A 32 10.08 14.60 -3.35
C LYS A 32 8.66 15.10 -3.66
N LYS A 33 7.82 15.25 -2.62
CA LYS A 33 6.58 16.05 -2.59
C LYS A 33 5.32 15.47 -3.26
N LYS A 34 4.92 14.23 -2.95
CA LYS A 34 3.49 13.88 -2.98
C LYS A 34 3.05 13.50 -1.58
N THR A 35 1.96 14.11 -1.12
CA THR A 35 1.27 13.86 0.16
C THR A 35 1.43 12.41 0.60
N ALA A 36 1.83 12.17 1.84
CA ALA A 36 1.85 10.82 2.37
C ALA A 36 0.42 10.26 2.33
N PRO A 37 0.21 9.02 1.89
CA PRO A 37 -1.12 8.42 1.95
C PRO A 37 -1.60 8.41 3.40
N ILE A 38 -2.90 8.62 3.62
CA ILE A 38 -3.54 8.57 4.94
C ILE A 38 -4.20 7.20 5.21
N ALA A 39 -4.54 6.49 4.15
CA ALA A 39 -5.15 5.17 4.19
C ALA A 39 -4.81 4.41 2.89
N ALA A 40 -5.20 3.14 2.84
CA ALA A 40 -5.17 2.37 1.61
C ALA A 40 -6.46 1.56 1.44
N LEU A 41 -6.87 1.32 0.21
CA LEU A 41 -7.87 0.32 -0.12
C LEU A 41 -7.16 -1.00 -0.37
N LEU A 42 -7.46 -2.02 0.44
CA LEU A 42 -7.05 -3.41 0.22
C LEU A 42 -8.21 -4.18 -0.39
N ASN A 43 -8.07 -4.63 -1.64
CA ASN A 43 -9.12 -5.33 -2.38
C ASN A 43 -10.46 -4.57 -2.39
N GLY A 44 -10.40 -3.23 -2.47
CA GLY A 44 -11.58 -2.36 -2.40
C GLY A 44 -12.13 -2.10 -0.99
N LYS A 45 -11.47 -2.61 0.05
CA LYS A 45 -11.81 -2.33 1.46
C LYS A 45 -10.86 -1.29 2.05
N THR A 46 -11.41 -0.19 2.56
CA THR A 46 -10.61 0.86 3.20
C THR A 46 -9.98 0.33 4.48
N VAL A 47 -8.66 0.43 4.57
CA VAL A 47 -7.86 0.08 5.73
C VAL A 47 -6.93 1.23 6.08
N GLY A 48 -6.68 1.41 7.38
CA GLY A 48 -5.69 2.37 7.85
C GLY A 48 -4.27 1.88 7.56
N LEU A 49 -3.30 2.80 7.55
CA LEU A 49 -1.89 2.43 7.41
C LEU A 49 -1.39 1.52 8.53
N ASP A 50 -1.96 1.64 9.74
CA ASP A 50 -1.60 0.78 10.88
C ASP A 50 -2.17 -0.64 10.78
N ALA A 51 -3.06 -0.89 9.81
CA ALA A 51 -3.66 -2.20 9.63
C ALA A 51 -2.61 -3.23 9.17
N PRO A 52 -2.73 -4.49 9.65
CA PRO A 52 -1.89 -5.58 9.19
C PRO A 52 -2.12 -5.82 7.69
N PHE A 53 -1.03 -6.02 6.97
CA PHE A 53 -1.06 -6.36 5.55
C PHE A 53 -1.21 -7.89 5.42
N PRO A 54 -2.15 -8.40 4.61
CA PRO A 54 -2.27 -9.83 4.40
C PRO A 54 -1.02 -10.34 3.66
N GLU A 55 -0.26 -11.23 4.32
CA GLU A 55 0.95 -11.87 3.78
C GLU A 55 0.65 -12.96 2.73
N GLU A 56 -0.63 -13.31 2.59
CA GLU A 56 -1.15 -14.37 1.73
C GLU A 56 -2.09 -13.79 0.66
N GLY A 57 -1.81 -14.10 -0.61
CA GLY A 57 -2.60 -13.67 -1.77
C GLY A 57 -1.98 -12.55 -2.62
N GLN A 58 -2.76 -12.03 -3.57
CA GLN A 58 -2.43 -10.88 -4.43
C GLN A 58 -3.36 -9.70 -4.09
N PRO A 59 -3.25 -9.10 -2.88
CA PRO A 59 -4.08 -7.99 -2.49
C PRO A 59 -3.83 -6.77 -3.39
N ARG A 60 -4.91 -6.18 -3.89
CA ARG A 60 -4.86 -4.91 -4.62
C ARG A 60 -4.78 -3.75 -3.63
N VAL A 61 -3.72 -2.96 -3.71
CA VAL A 61 -3.49 -1.76 -2.89
C VAL A 61 -3.73 -0.51 -3.72
N GLU A 62 -4.58 0.37 -3.20
CA GLU A 62 -4.79 1.70 -3.75
C GLU A 62 -4.62 2.74 -2.66
N TRP A 63 -3.77 3.73 -2.92
CA TRP A 63 -3.40 4.73 -1.92
C TRP A 63 -4.43 5.83 -1.83
N LEU A 64 -4.92 6.09 -0.63
CA LEU A 64 -5.81 7.21 -0.36
C LEU A 64 -4.99 8.36 0.21
N PHE A 65 -5.10 9.52 -0.43
CA PHE A 65 -4.39 10.73 -0.03
C PHE A 65 -5.36 11.70 0.64
N SER A 66 -4.83 12.54 1.53
CA SER A 66 -5.64 13.61 2.13
C SER A 66 -6.04 14.61 1.03
N GLY A 67 -7.32 14.60 0.64
CA GLY A 67 -7.88 15.46 -0.41
C GLY A 67 -8.42 14.73 -1.65
N ASP A 68 -8.41 13.39 -1.67
CA ASP A 68 -9.15 12.56 -2.64
C ASP A 68 -10.68 12.60 -2.38
#